data_AF-A8FTG0-F1
#
_entry.id   AF-A8FTG0-F1
#
_cell.length_a   1.000
_cell.length_b   1.000
_cell.length_c   1.000
_cell.angle_alpha   90.00
_cell.angle_beta   90.00
_cell.angle_gamma   90.00
#
_symmetry.space_group_name_H-M   'P 1'
#
loop_
_entity.id
_entity.type
_entity.pdbx_description
1 polymer ?
#
loop_
_entity_poly.entity_id
_entity_poly.type
_entity_poly.pdbx_seq_one_letter_code
_entity_poly.pdbx_strand_id
1 'polypeptide(L)'
;MHSVFNPAITDTKVSKLVSNFIKIISSAINTQRISISALLLLIPTPAFAFSAAGSTATAFIILVLGGFTLLNLILNALFFFAGKYQSQRFSKIHTLCSLIIPLIALALTVMDHRGFADIAFNIGLIIVAIALALLPLQLTLNGRAPTPYGPMILSLGAFLFLAIAYLIPPVALFAALVAHVALQSQPDTKARIISFSALIIGYPLMAYWLYQTLQMFTS
;
A
#
# COMPACT_ATOMS: atom_id res chain seq x y z
N MET A 1 -75.45 39.37 -18.79
CA MET A 1 -74.29 40.17 -18.37
C MET A 1 -73.42 39.31 -17.45
N HIS A 2 -72.13 39.18 -17.79
CA HIS A 2 -70.92 38.89 -16.97
C HIS A 2 -71.06 38.11 -15.64
N SER A 3 -70.19 37.16 -15.26
CA SER A 3 -68.80 36.92 -15.61
C SER A 3 -68.37 35.49 -15.25
N VAL A 4 -67.55 34.92 -16.12
CA VAL A 4 -66.59 33.83 -15.87
C VAL A 4 -65.62 34.23 -14.74
N PHE A 5 -65.37 33.37 -13.75
CA PHE A 5 -64.04 33.17 -13.15
C PHE A 5 -64.00 31.88 -12.33
N ASN A 6 -63.22 30.93 -12.82
CA ASN A 6 -62.91 29.63 -12.22
C ASN A 6 -61.52 29.74 -11.57
N PRO A 7 -61.34 29.61 -10.23
CA PRO A 7 -60.02 29.54 -9.64
C PRO A 7 -59.68 28.09 -9.32
N ALA A 8 -59.43 27.29 -10.35
CA ALA A 8 -59.00 25.90 -10.23
C ALA A 8 -57.56 25.69 -10.73
N ILE A 9 -56.64 26.64 -10.48
CA ILE A 9 -55.24 26.50 -10.87
C ILE A 9 -54.34 27.29 -9.92
N THR A 10 -54.00 26.78 -8.72
CA THR A 10 -52.82 27.31 -7.98
C THR A 10 -52.24 26.44 -6.84
N ASP A 11 -52.82 25.32 -6.42
CA ASP A 11 -52.34 24.67 -5.19
C ASP A 11 -51.27 23.58 -5.39
N THR A 12 -51.36 22.80 -6.49
CA THR A 12 -50.51 21.61 -6.66
C THR A 12 -49.08 21.90 -7.10
N LYS A 13 -48.86 22.97 -7.88
CA LYS A 13 -47.51 23.36 -8.33
C LYS A 13 -46.70 24.00 -7.20
N VAL A 14 -47.33 24.83 -6.37
CA VAL A 14 -46.66 25.49 -5.23
C VAL A 14 -46.29 24.46 -4.17
N SER A 15 -47.20 23.53 -3.84
CA SER A 15 -46.92 22.41 -2.93
C SER A 15 -45.74 21.54 -3.40
N LYS A 16 -45.68 21.23 -4.70
CA LYS A 16 -44.58 20.44 -5.27
C LYS A 16 -43.25 21.20 -5.28
N LEU A 17 -43.28 22.53 -5.47
CA LEU A 17 -42.10 23.37 -5.41
C LEU A 17 -41.54 23.43 -3.97
N VAL A 18 -42.41 23.62 -2.98
CA VAL A 18 -42.04 23.66 -1.55
C VAL A 18 -41.49 22.31 -1.09
N SER A 19 -42.12 21.20 -1.49
CA SER A 19 -41.66 19.83 -1.24
C SER A 19 -40.24 19.59 -1.79
N ASN A 20 -39.98 20.03 -3.02
CA ASN A 20 -38.66 19.90 -3.64
C ASN A 20 -37.63 20.79 -2.94
N PHE A 21 -38.00 22.01 -2.55
CA PHE A 21 -37.11 22.93 -1.83
C PHE A 21 -36.72 22.38 -0.45
N ILE A 22 -37.66 21.80 0.29
CA ILE A 22 -37.41 21.15 1.58
C ILE A 22 -36.50 19.93 1.41
N LYS A 23 -36.70 19.12 0.35
CA LYS A 23 -35.79 17.99 0.04
C LYS A 23 -34.38 18.46 -0.28
N ILE A 24 -34.22 19.55 -1.03
CA ILE A 24 -32.90 20.13 -1.36
C ILE A 24 -32.21 20.64 -0.10
N ILE A 25 -32.93 21.35 0.78
CA ILE A 25 -32.38 21.84 2.05
C ILE A 25 -31.99 20.66 2.96
N SER A 26 -32.85 19.64 3.08
CA SER A 26 -32.55 18.43 3.87
C SER A 26 -31.34 17.67 3.31
N SER A 27 -31.19 17.61 1.99
CA SER A 27 -30.02 16.98 1.34
C SER A 27 -28.75 17.78 1.62
N ALA A 28 -28.80 19.11 1.49
CA ALA A 28 -27.66 19.98 1.75
C ALA A 28 -27.18 19.92 3.22
N ILE A 29 -28.12 19.87 4.17
CA ILE A 29 -27.80 19.72 5.60
C ILE A 29 -27.17 18.35 5.88
N ASN A 30 -27.62 17.28 5.22
CA ASN A 30 -27.05 15.95 5.41
C ASN A 30 -25.63 15.86 4.81
N THR A 31 -25.40 16.43 3.63
CA THR A 31 -24.06 16.52 3.02
C THR A 31 -23.11 17.34 3.91
N GLN A 32 -23.58 18.45 4.48
CA GLN A 32 -22.79 19.27 5.39
C GLN A 32 -22.47 18.56 6.72
N ARG A 33 -23.40 17.75 7.26
CA ARG A 33 -23.14 16.91 8.44
C ARG A 33 -22.10 15.82 8.16
N ILE A 34 -22.13 15.20 6.98
CA ILE A 34 -21.10 14.23 6.56
C ILE A 34 -19.74 14.92 6.41
N SER A 35 -19.71 16.15 5.87
CA SER A 35 -18.48 16.94 5.77
C SER A 35 -17.92 17.36 7.13
N ILE A 36 -18.76 17.71 8.10
CA ILE A 36 -18.31 18.08 9.46
C ILE A 36 -17.81 16.85 10.24
N SER A 37 -18.49 15.70 10.12
CA SER A 37 -18.01 14.44 10.70
C SER A 37 -16.69 13.97 10.07
N ALA A 38 -16.52 14.19 8.75
CA ALA A 38 -15.24 13.96 8.08
C ALA A 38 -14.16 14.97 8.52
N LEU A 39 -14.52 16.23 8.76
CA LEU A 39 -13.60 17.26 9.28
C LEU A 39 -13.13 16.97 10.72
N LEU A 40 -13.99 16.38 11.55
CA LEU A 40 -13.65 15.95 12.92
C LEU A 40 -12.68 14.76 12.95
N LEU A 41 -12.69 13.89 11.92
CA LEU A 41 -11.68 12.84 11.72
C LEU A 41 -10.32 13.38 11.22
N LEU A 42 -10.28 14.64 10.79
CA LEU A 42 -9.11 15.34 10.26
C LEU A 42 -8.41 16.22 11.30
N ILE A 43 -8.92 16.28 12.54
CA ILE A 43 -8.23 17.00 13.63
C ILE A 43 -7.04 16.13 14.06
N PRO A 44 -5.79 16.55 13.82
CA PRO A 44 -4.63 15.84 14.33
C PRO A 44 -4.64 16.03 15.84
N THR A 45 -5.07 15.02 16.60
CA THR A 45 -4.88 15.03 18.04
C THR A 45 -3.38 14.98 18.32
N PRO A 46 -2.82 15.88 19.14
CA PRO A 46 -1.40 15.90 19.40
C PRO A 46 -0.97 14.57 20.03
N ALA A 47 0.03 13.93 19.42
CA ALA A 47 0.53 12.58 19.70
C ALA A 47 1.32 12.48 21.02
N PHE A 48 0.80 13.04 22.12
CA PHE A 48 1.44 13.00 23.45
C PHE A 48 0.94 11.85 24.34
N ALA A 49 0.26 10.85 23.77
CA ALA A 49 -0.08 9.61 24.50
C ALA A 49 0.91 8.45 24.23
N PHE A 50 2.01 8.70 23.52
CA PHE A 50 3.08 7.71 23.35
C PHE A 50 3.94 7.62 24.62
N SER A 51 3.55 6.72 25.53
CA SER A 51 4.47 6.22 26.54
C SER A 51 5.61 5.48 25.85
N ALA A 52 6.84 5.96 25.99
CA ALA A 52 8.05 5.34 25.45
C ALA A 52 8.27 3.88 25.92
N ALA A 53 7.46 3.40 26.87
CA ALA A 53 7.50 2.05 27.37
C ALA A 53 6.79 1.01 26.44
N GLY A 54 5.98 1.44 25.46
CA GLY A 54 5.39 0.57 24.40
C GLY A 54 6.25 0.46 23.12
N SER A 55 7.53 0.80 23.24
CA SER A 55 8.42 1.19 22.14
C SER A 55 8.66 0.10 21.09
N THR A 56 8.72 -1.19 21.44
CA THR A 56 9.20 -2.24 20.52
C THR A 56 8.19 -2.65 19.45
N ALA A 57 6.94 -2.91 19.82
CA ALA A 57 5.89 -3.30 18.86
C ALA A 57 5.54 -2.16 17.90
N THR A 58 5.37 -0.94 18.43
CA THR A 58 5.14 0.23 17.58
C THR A 58 6.36 0.54 16.70
N ALA A 59 7.60 0.45 17.22
CA ALA A 59 8.80 0.67 16.40
C ALA A 59 8.95 -0.39 15.30
N PHE A 60 8.63 -1.65 15.59
CA PHE A 60 8.57 -2.71 14.57
C PHE A 60 7.55 -2.36 13.48
N ILE A 61 6.36 -1.92 13.85
CA ILE A 61 5.31 -1.57 12.88
C ILE A 61 5.70 -0.36 12.04
N ILE A 62 6.23 0.70 12.65
CA ILE A 62 6.61 1.90 11.90
C ILE A 62 7.82 1.61 11.00
N LEU A 63 8.88 0.99 11.52
CA LEU A 63 10.13 0.82 10.77
C LEU A 63 10.09 -0.40 9.85
N VAL A 64 9.70 -1.57 10.37
CA VAL A 64 9.72 -2.82 9.61
C VAL A 64 8.50 -2.93 8.70
N LEU A 65 7.28 -2.81 9.24
CA LEU A 65 6.07 -2.91 8.41
C LEU A 65 5.95 -1.70 7.46
N GLY A 66 6.18 -0.47 7.95
CA GLY A 66 6.20 0.73 7.12
C GLY A 66 7.26 0.68 6.02
N GLY A 67 8.50 0.32 6.36
CA GLY A 67 9.57 0.15 5.36
C GLY A 67 9.25 -0.96 4.34
N PHE A 68 8.79 -2.11 4.82
CA PHE A 68 8.40 -3.23 3.98
C PHE A 68 7.27 -2.85 3.00
N THR A 69 6.23 -2.18 3.48
CA THR A 69 5.10 -1.76 2.64
C THR A 69 5.52 -0.80 1.55
N LEU A 70 6.41 0.16 1.86
CA LEU A 70 6.96 1.09 0.87
C LEU A 70 7.78 0.36 -0.20
N LEU A 71 8.70 -0.52 0.21
CA LEU A 71 9.52 -1.29 -0.73
C LEU A 71 8.67 -2.25 -1.56
N ASN A 72 7.65 -2.86 -0.97
CA ASN A 72 6.70 -3.73 -1.66
C ASN A 72 5.83 -2.95 -2.66
N LEU A 73 5.48 -1.70 -2.36
CA LEU A 73 4.78 -0.83 -3.31
C LEU A 73 5.67 -0.52 -4.53
N ILE A 74 6.95 -0.23 -4.31
CA ILE A 74 7.93 -0.03 -5.38
C ILE A 74 8.05 -1.31 -6.23
N LEU A 75 8.14 -2.49 -5.61
CA LEU A 75 8.11 -3.77 -6.32
C LEU A 75 6.84 -3.94 -7.16
N ASN A 76 5.67 -3.62 -6.60
CA ASN A 76 4.41 -3.71 -7.32
C ASN A 76 4.43 -2.84 -8.58
N ALA A 77 4.93 -1.61 -8.48
CA ALA A 77 5.07 -0.73 -9.62
C ALA A 77 6.02 -1.34 -10.68
N LEU A 78 7.20 -1.81 -10.27
CA LEU A 78 8.19 -2.43 -11.15
C LEU A 78 7.63 -3.64 -11.91
N PHE A 79 7.00 -4.57 -11.20
CA PHE A 79 6.42 -5.77 -11.80
C PHE A 79 5.21 -5.45 -12.69
N PHE A 80 4.43 -4.43 -12.35
CA PHE A 80 3.35 -3.94 -13.19
C PHE A 80 3.87 -3.32 -14.49
N PHE A 81 4.87 -2.44 -14.44
CA PHE A 81 5.48 -1.84 -15.63
C PHE A 81 6.20 -2.85 -16.52
N ALA A 82 6.77 -3.90 -15.91
CA ALA A 82 7.35 -5.04 -16.63
C ALA A 82 6.32 -6.07 -17.14
N GLY A 83 5.03 -5.88 -16.84
CA GLY A 83 3.93 -6.75 -17.27
C GLY A 83 3.94 -8.15 -16.65
N LYS A 84 4.57 -8.34 -15.48
CA LYS A 84 4.66 -9.65 -14.80
C LYS A 84 3.33 -10.14 -14.23
N TYR A 85 2.42 -9.22 -13.91
CA TYR A 85 1.09 -9.55 -13.39
C TYR A 85 0.11 -10.08 -14.42
N GLN A 86 0.49 -10.25 -15.68
CA GLN A 86 -0.31 -11.03 -16.62
C GLN A 86 -0.47 -12.50 -16.14
N SER A 87 0.56 -13.03 -15.47
CA SER A 87 0.50 -14.38 -14.89
C SER A 87 -0.19 -14.37 -13.53
N GLN A 88 -1.35 -15.03 -13.44
CA GLN A 88 -2.05 -15.20 -12.16
C GLN A 88 -1.20 -15.92 -11.11
N ARG A 89 -0.35 -16.86 -11.54
CA ARG A 89 0.53 -17.60 -10.62
C ARG A 89 1.54 -16.67 -9.96
N PHE A 90 2.15 -15.78 -10.74
CA PHE A 90 3.12 -14.80 -10.23
C PHE A 90 2.47 -13.86 -9.23
N SER A 91 1.30 -13.32 -9.57
CA SER A 91 0.53 -12.43 -8.70
C SER A 91 0.15 -13.08 -7.37
N LYS A 92 -0.34 -14.33 -7.40
CA LYS A 92 -0.68 -15.09 -6.18
C LYS A 92 0.54 -15.32 -5.29
N ILE A 93 1.66 -15.74 -5.87
CA ILE A 93 2.90 -15.98 -5.10
C ILE A 93 3.40 -14.67 -4.48
N HIS A 94 3.46 -13.59 -5.27
CA HIS A 94 3.90 -12.29 -4.74
C HIS A 94 2.99 -11.82 -3.60
N THR A 95 1.67 -11.88 -3.80
CA THR A 95 0.70 -11.53 -2.74
C THR A 95 0.89 -12.35 -1.47
N LEU A 96 1.04 -13.67 -1.60
CA LEU A 96 1.25 -14.56 -0.45
C LEU A 96 2.53 -14.21 0.29
N CYS A 97 3.64 -13.99 -0.40
CA CYS A 97 4.89 -13.56 0.21
C CYS A 97 4.74 -12.18 0.88
N SER A 98 4.03 -11.25 0.25
CA SER A 98 3.85 -9.90 0.79
C SER A 98 2.93 -9.84 2.00
N LEU A 99 2.05 -10.84 2.19
CA LEU A 99 1.12 -10.88 3.31
C LEU A 99 1.76 -11.39 4.62
N ILE A 100 2.91 -12.06 4.54
CA ILE A 100 3.60 -12.63 5.71
C ILE A 100 3.94 -11.54 6.74
N ILE A 101 4.55 -10.44 6.30
CA ILE A 101 4.98 -9.36 7.21
C ILE A 101 3.79 -8.65 7.87
N PRO A 102 2.73 -8.25 7.15
CA PRO A 102 1.51 -7.72 7.77
C PRO A 102 0.85 -8.67 8.77
N LEU A 103 0.84 -9.99 8.52
CA LEU A 103 0.28 -10.97 9.44
C LEU A 103 1.11 -11.12 10.73
N ILE A 104 2.44 -11.08 10.61
CA ILE A 104 3.33 -11.06 11.79
C ILE A 104 3.09 -9.79 12.60
N ALA A 105 3.00 -8.63 11.95
CA ALA A 105 2.70 -7.36 12.63
C ALA A 105 1.35 -7.39 13.34
N LEU A 106 0.33 -8.02 12.73
CA LEU A 106 -0.97 -8.23 13.37
C LEU A 106 -0.86 -9.08 14.63
N ALA A 107 -0.16 -10.22 14.57
CA ALA A 107 0.05 -11.07 15.74
C ALA A 107 0.77 -10.32 16.86
N LEU A 108 1.84 -9.57 16.53
CA LEU A 108 2.59 -8.77 17.51
C LEU A 108 1.73 -7.69 18.15
N THR A 109 0.91 -6.98 17.37
CA THR A 109 -0.01 -5.95 17.91
C THR A 109 -1.03 -6.55 18.87
N VAL A 110 -1.57 -7.73 18.55
CA VAL A 110 -2.55 -8.39 19.42
C VAL A 110 -1.89 -8.86 20.72
N MET A 111 -0.65 -9.37 20.65
CA MET A 111 0.06 -9.90 21.81
C MET A 111 0.65 -8.82 22.73
N ASP A 112 1.13 -7.70 22.19
CA ASP A 112 1.84 -6.67 22.93
C ASP A 112 1.29 -5.28 22.55
N HIS A 113 0.20 -4.89 23.21
CA HIS A 113 -0.39 -3.56 23.09
C HIS A 113 -0.59 -2.96 24.48
N ARG A 114 -0.35 -1.64 24.61
CA ARG A 114 -0.43 -0.96 25.92
C ARG A 114 -1.66 -0.07 26.11
N GLY A 115 -2.50 0.05 25.08
CA GLY A 115 -3.75 0.79 25.19
C GLY A 115 -4.49 0.92 23.86
N PHE A 116 -5.70 1.47 23.92
CA PHE A 116 -6.58 1.57 22.75
C PHE A 116 -6.01 2.43 21.61
N ALA A 117 -5.32 3.53 21.93
CA ALA A 117 -4.72 4.42 20.92
C ALA A 117 -3.60 3.72 20.13
N ASP A 118 -2.77 2.94 20.82
CA ASP A 118 -1.69 2.13 20.24
C ASP A 118 -2.25 1.04 19.32
N ILE A 119 -3.28 0.32 19.78
CA ILE A 119 -4.01 -0.66 18.97
C ILE A 119 -4.61 -0.01 17.72
N ALA A 120 -5.33 1.11 17.87
CA ALA A 120 -6.02 1.77 16.76
C ALA A 120 -5.03 2.23 15.68
N PHE A 121 -3.89 2.80 16.09
CA PHE A 121 -2.83 3.22 15.18
C PHE A 121 -2.19 2.02 14.45
N ASN A 122 -1.77 0.99 15.20
CA ASN A 122 -1.09 -0.18 14.64
C ASN A 122 -2.02 -0.97 13.70
N ILE A 123 -3.29 -1.16 14.07
CA ILE A 123 -4.30 -1.77 13.21
C ILE A 123 -4.50 -0.95 11.92
N GLY A 124 -4.55 0.38 12.02
CA GLY A 124 -4.65 1.25 10.84
C GLY A 124 -3.51 1.01 9.85
N LEU A 125 -2.26 0.97 10.34
CA LEU A 125 -1.09 0.67 9.51
C LEU A 125 -1.12 -0.74 8.93
N ILE A 126 -1.54 -1.73 9.71
CA ILE A 126 -1.68 -3.12 9.25
C ILE A 126 -2.73 -3.24 8.15
N ILE A 127 -3.88 -2.56 8.27
CA ILE A 127 -4.91 -2.57 7.24
C ILE A 127 -4.37 -1.99 5.93
N VAL A 128 -3.66 -0.86 6.00
CA VAL A 128 -3.00 -0.27 4.82
C VAL A 128 -1.98 -1.25 4.23
N ALA A 129 -1.18 -1.90 5.07
CA ALA A 129 -0.20 -2.88 4.64
C ALA A 129 -0.83 -4.08 3.92
N ILE A 130 -1.93 -4.63 4.46
CA ILE A 130 -2.69 -5.73 3.85
C ILE A 130 -3.29 -5.27 2.52
N ALA A 131 -3.91 -4.09 2.45
CA ALA A 131 -4.46 -3.55 1.22
C ALA A 131 -3.38 -3.44 0.12
N LEU A 132 -2.19 -2.92 0.44
CA LEU A 132 -1.07 -2.84 -0.50
C LEU A 132 -0.46 -4.21 -0.84
N ALA A 133 -0.49 -5.17 0.08
CA ALA A 133 -0.05 -6.54 -0.17
C ALA A 133 -0.98 -7.28 -1.13
N LEU A 134 -2.29 -6.98 -1.12
CA LEU A 134 -3.30 -7.54 -2.01
C LEU A 134 -3.35 -6.87 -3.40
N LEU A 135 -2.65 -5.74 -3.56
CA LEU A 135 -2.58 -4.97 -4.81
C LEU A 135 -2.20 -5.82 -6.05
N PRO A 136 -1.24 -6.78 -6.00
CA PRO A 136 -0.91 -7.61 -7.16
C PRO A 136 -2.11 -8.35 -7.76
N LEU A 137 -3.04 -8.83 -6.92
CA LEU A 137 -4.26 -9.51 -7.38
C LEU A 137 -5.15 -8.56 -8.18
N GLN A 138 -5.28 -7.31 -7.73
CA GLN A 138 -6.03 -6.28 -8.45
C GLN A 138 -5.36 -5.91 -9.76
N LEU A 139 -4.02 -5.77 -9.77
CA LEU A 139 -3.24 -5.44 -10.97
C LEU A 139 -3.28 -6.54 -12.03
N THR A 140 -3.60 -7.76 -11.65
CA THR A 140 -3.80 -8.88 -12.58
C THR A 140 -5.03 -8.67 -13.46
N LEU A 141 -6.08 -8.03 -12.92
CA LEU A 141 -7.31 -7.75 -13.66
C LEU A 141 -7.09 -6.76 -14.81
N ASN A 142 -6.08 -5.89 -14.69
CA ASN A 142 -5.73 -4.92 -15.73
C ASN A 142 -5.11 -5.57 -16.97
N GLY A 143 -4.66 -6.83 -16.92
CA GLY A 143 -4.25 -7.61 -18.09
C GLY A 143 -3.11 -6.99 -18.92
N ARG A 144 -2.27 -6.14 -18.34
CA ARG A 144 -1.22 -5.42 -19.07
C ARG A 144 -0.24 -6.40 -19.70
N ALA A 145 -0.08 -6.31 -21.02
CA ALA A 145 0.85 -7.16 -21.78
C ALA A 145 2.32 -6.93 -21.37
N PRO A 146 3.17 -7.97 -21.41
CA PRO A 146 4.60 -7.85 -21.17
C PRO A 146 5.23 -6.88 -22.17
N THR A 147 6.03 -5.96 -21.66
CA THR A 147 6.74 -4.99 -22.50
C THR A 147 8.09 -5.56 -22.94
N PRO A 148 8.57 -5.27 -24.17
CA PRO A 148 9.91 -5.68 -24.63
C PRO A 148 11.02 -5.15 -23.71
N TYR A 149 10.81 -3.98 -23.11
CA TYR A 149 11.73 -3.34 -22.17
C TYR A 149 11.52 -3.76 -20.70
N GLY A 150 10.55 -4.63 -20.40
CA GLY A 150 10.25 -5.10 -19.04
C GLY A 150 11.48 -5.66 -18.31
N PRO A 151 12.23 -6.59 -18.93
CA PRO A 151 13.58 -6.98 -18.50
C PRO A 151 14.51 -5.86 -18.03
N MET A 152 14.62 -4.79 -18.82
CA MET A 152 15.51 -3.68 -18.55
C MET A 152 15.01 -2.84 -17.36
N ILE A 153 13.70 -2.60 -17.28
CA ILE A 153 13.05 -1.93 -16.14
C ILE A 153 13.32 -2.69 -14.84
N LEU A 154 13.18 -4.02 -14.84
CA LEU A 154 13.47 -4.83 -13.67
C LEU A 154 14.96 -4.80 -13.31
N SER A 155 15.85 -4.90 -14.30
CA SER A 155 17.29 -4.83 -14.06
C SER A 155 17.74 -3.49 -13.45
N LEU A 156 17.15 -2.38 -13.93
CA LEU A 156 17.39 -1.05 -13.37
C LEU A 156 16.83 -0.92 -11.95
N GLY A 157 15.63 -1.47 -11.70
CA GLY A 157 15.06 -1.53 -10.36
C GLY A 157 15.91 -2.33 -9.38
N ALA A 158 16.51 -3.45 -9.82
CA ALA A 158 17.42 -4.23 -9.00
C ALA A 158 18.65 -3.40 -8.58
N PHE A 159 19.23 -2.62 -9.50
CA PHE A 159 20.32 -1.69 -9.18
C PHE A 159 19.88 -0.56 -8.25
N LEU A 160 18.68 -0.03 -8.41
CA LEU A 160 18.13 0.96 -7.49
C LEU A 160 18.01 0.39 -6.07
N PHE A 161 17.46 -0.81 -5.91
CA PHE A 161 17.40 -1.48 -4.62
C PHE A 161 18.78 -1.80 -4.07
N LEU A 162 19.74 -2.16 -4.92
CA LEU A 162 21.12 -2.42 -4.50
C LEU A 162 21.82 -1.15 -3.98
N ALA A 163 21.58 0.00 -4.61
CA ALA A 163 22.08 1.29 -4.13
C ALA A 163 21.49 1.63 -2.75
N ILE A 164 20.19 1.39 -2.56
CA ILE A 164 19.54 1.56 -1.25
C ILE A 164 20.07 0.55 -0.23
N ALA A 165 20.36 -0.68 -0.66
CA ALA A 165 20.87 -1.75 0.19
C ALA A 165 22.24 -1.44 0.80
N TYR A 166 23.03 -0.56 0.18
CA TYR A 166 24.27 -0.07 0.78
C TYR A 166 24.02 0.72 2.08
N LEU A 167 22.87 1.39 2.17
CA LEU A 167 22.47 2.16 3.36
C LEU A 167 21.59 1.36 4.32
N ILE A 168 20.69 0.54 3.77
CA ILE A 168 19.74 -0.28 4.54
C ILE A 168 19.90 -1.74 4.10
N PRO A 169 20.79 -2.51 4.74
CA PRO A 169 21.20 -3.84 4.28
C PRO A 169 20.07 -4.85 3.98
N PRO A 170 18.96 -4.92 4.77
CA PRO A 170 17.85 -5.82 4.46
C PRO A 170 17.21 -5.61 3.08
N VAL A 171 17.38 -4.43 2.47
CA VAL A 171 16.88 -4.13 1.11
C VAL A 171 17.61 -4.94 0.04
N ALA A 172 18.78 -5.52 0.35
CA ALA A 172 19.49 -6.43 -0.56
C ALA A 172 18.63 -7.62 -0.99
N LEU A 173 17.72 -8.10 -0.13
CA LEU A 173 16.76 -9.15 -0.47
C LEU A 173 15.83 -8.74 -1.61
N PHE A 174 15.33 -7.49 -1.59
CA PHE A 174 14.48 -6.95 -2.65
C PHE A 174 15.25 -6.82 -3.96
N ALA A 175 16.50 -6.35 -3.90
CA ALA A 175 17.39 -6.27 -5.05
C ALA A 175 17.60 -7.66 -5.69
N ALA A 176 17.90 -8.67 -4.86
CA ALA A 176 18.09 -10.05 -5.31
C ALA A 176 16.81 -10.63 -5.93
N LEU A 177 15.65 -10.44 -5.31
CA LEU A 177 14.36 -10.93 -5.83
C LEU A 177 14.06 -10.34 -7.21
N VAL A 178 14.19 -9.01 -7.37
CA VAL A 178 13.96 -8.35 -8.66
C VAL A 178 14.95 -8.84 -9.71
N ALA A 179 16.22 -9.00 -9.36
CA ALA A 179 17.23 -9.50 -10.28
C ALA A 179 16.95 -10.96 -10.72
N HIS A 180 16.47 -11.84 -9.84
CA HIS A 180 16.06 -13.20 -10.22
C HIS A 180 14.85 -13.17 -11.16
N VAL A 181 13.84 -12.37 -10.84
CA VAL A 181 12.67 -12.22 -11.72
C VAL A 181 13.10 -11.66 -13.08
N ALA A 182 14.01 -10.69 -13.12
CA ALA A 182 14.56 -10.13 -14.35
C ALA A 182 15.31 -11.17 -15.19
N LEU A 183 16.10 -12.06 -14.58
CA LEU A 183 16.82 -13.13 -15.27
C LEU A 183 15.88 -14.19 -15.85
N GLN A 184 14.86 -14.61 -15.10
CA GLN A 184 13.86 -15.59 -15.57
C GLN A 184 12.97 -15.03 -16.68
N SER A 185 12.95 -13.70 -16.83
CA SER A 185 12.08 -12.99 -17.75
C SER A 185 12.69 -12.76 -19.14
N GLN A 186 13.89 -13.30 -19.44
CA GLN A 186 14.70 -12.79 -20.55
C GLN A 186 15.17 -13.78 -21.62
N PRO A 187 14.98 -13.38 -22.90
CA PRO A 187 15.79 -13.76 -24.05
C PRO A 187 16.92 -12.76 -24.40
N ASP A 188 16.95 -11.54 -23.82
CA ASP A 188 17.94 -10.48 -24.12
C ASP A 188 19.25 -10.64 -23.32
N THR A 189 20.39 -10.64 -23.99
CA THR A 189 21.71 -10.81 -23.38
C THR A 189 22.11 -9.62 -22.50
N LYS A 190 21.72 -8.38 -22.85
CA LYS A 190 22.19 -7.18 -22.14
C LYS A 190 21.58 -7.04 -20.75
N ALA A 191 20.25 -7.09 -20.63
CA ALA A 191 19.60 -7.00 -19.34
C ALA A 191 19.86 -8.25 -18.49
N ARG A 192 20.23 -9.40 -19.09
CA ARG A 192 20.72 -10.58 -18.38
C ARG A 192 22.07 -10.32 -17.70
N ILE A 193 23.03 -9.70 -18.39
CA ILE A 193 24.33 -9.34 -17.81
C ILE A 193 24.15 -8.36 -16.64
N ILE A 194 23.29 -7.35 -16.80
CA ILE A 194 22.99 -6.36 -15.76
C ILE A 194 22.35 -7.03 -14.54
N SER A 195 21.35 -7.90 -14.74
CA SER A 195 20.75 -8.61 -13.61
C SER A 195 21.74 -9.58 -12.94
N PHE A 196 22.65 -10.19 -13.70
CA PHE A 196 23.67 -11.07 -13.16
C PHE A 196 24.72 -10.31 -12.34
N SER A 197 25.15 -9.14 -12.80
CA SER A 197 26.05 -8.28 -12.01
C SER A 197 25.39 -7.80 -10.73
N ALA A 198 24.10 -7.44 -10.77
CA ALA A 198 23.35 -7.10 -9.56
C ALA A 198 23.30 -8.28 -8.55
N LEU A 199 23.20 -9.53 -9.01
CA LEU A 199 23.29 -10.71 -8.14
C LEU A 199 24.69 -10.96 -7.58
N ILE A 200 25.72 -10.84 -8.41
CA ILE A 200 27.12 -11.00 -7.97
C ILE A 200 27.47 -10.01 -6.87
N ILE A 201 26.91 -8.79 -6.90
CA ILE A 201 27.13 -7.79 -5.87
C ILE A 201 26.18 -7.99 -4.69
N GLY A 202 24.91 -8.31 -4.96
CA GLY A 202 23.87 -8.45 -3.93
C GLY A 202 24.09 -9.64 -2.99
N TYR A 203 24.55 -10.79 -3.51
CA TYR A 203 24.75 -11.98 -2.68
C TYR A 203 25.86 -11.82 -1.63
N PRO A 204 27.07 -11.34 -1.97
CA PRO A 204 28.11 -11.06 -0.97
C PRO A 204 27.68 -10.01 0.04
N LEU A 205 26.98 -8.95 -0.37
CA LEU A 205 26.47 -7.93 0.54
C LEU A 205 25.50 -8.54 1.56
N MET A 206 24.58 -9.39 1.09
CA MET A 206 23.62 -10.10 1.93
C MET A 206 24.31 -11.11 2.86
N ALA A 207 25.30 -11.86 2.37
CA ALA A 207 26.07 -12.82 3.15
C ALA A 207 26.90 -12.13 4.24
N TYR A 208 27.54 -11.00 3.92
CA TYR A 208 28.28 -10.19 4.87
C TYR A 208 27.38 -9.66 5.99
N TRP A 209 26.21 -9.13 5.64
CA TRP A 209 25.26 -8.65 6.63
C TRP A 209 24.69 -9.77 7.50
N LEU A 210 24.38 -10.93 6.90
CA LEU A 210 23.90 -12.10 7.65
C LEU A 210 24.97 -12.58 8.63
N TYR A 211 26.25 -12.61 8.22
CA TYR A 211 27.36 -12.94 9.09
C TYR A 211 27.49 -11.99 10.28
N GLN A 212 27.44 -10.67 10.03
CA GLN A 212 27.47 -9.66 11.11
C GLN A 212 26.31 -9.84 12.07
N THR A 213 25.11 -10.05 11.54
CA THR A 213 23.90 -10.24 12.35
C THR A 213 24.03 -11.48 13.22
N LEU A 214 24.50 -12.60 12.67
CA LEU A 214 24.74 -13.82 13.44
C LEU A 214 25.79 -13.61 14.54
N GLN A 215 26.89 -12.92 14.24
CA GLN A 215 27.90 -12.60 15.26
C GLN A 215 27.32 -11.80 16.43
N MET A 216 26.47 -10.80 16.15
CA MET A 216 25.81 -10.01 17.18
C MET A 216 24.88 -10.84 18.09
N PHE A 217 24.34 -11.95 17.61
CA PHE A 217 23.51 -12.84 18.43
C PHE A 217 24.31 -13.89 19.20
N THR A 218 25.55 -14.15 18.80
CA THR A 218 26.45 -15.14 19.44
C THR A 218 27.48 -14.52 20.39
N SER A 219 27.54 -13.19 20.47
CA SER A 219 28.39 -12.44 21.40
C SER A 219 27.58 -11.91 22.57
#